data_AF-A0A9K3D4N5-F1
#
_entry.id   AF-A0A9K3D4N5-F1
#
_cell.length_a   1.000
_cell.length_b   1.000
_cell.length_c   1.000
_cell.angle_alpha   90.00
_cell.angle_beta   90.00
_cell.angle_gamma   90.00
#
_symmetry.space_group_name_H-M   'P 1'
#
loop_
_entity.id
_entity.type
_entity.pdbx_description
1 polymer ?
#
loop_
_entity_poly.entity_id
_entity_poly.type
_entity_poly.pdbx_seq_one_letter_code
_entity_poly.pdbx_strand_id
1 'polypeptide(L)'
;KRIDDGSLVLDSASVHFKIDKDGKPLEVHADVHIPANAMIEEFMLLANQAVAAQIQDKFPSFALLRRHPPPPRDSFARLQALLEPYGCTLDTSSNKALADSLRLIKKTQGARFGKTLAILCTRCLSLAKYFPSGAFSYEDYGHFGLAMPIYTHFTSPIRRYADLLVHRQLSASIGLNPLASELSTLETMCLVTDNLNSRK
;
A
#
# COMPACT_ATOMS: atom_id res chain seq x y z
N LYS A 1 -6.07 -5.13 -15.49
CA LYS A 1 -6.10 -6.21 -14.49
C LYS A 1 -6.31 -5.69 -13.07
N ARG A 2 -5.30 -5.16 -12.36
CA ARG A 2 -5.42 -4.71 -10.95
C ARG A 2 -6.54 -3.67 -10.71
N ILE A 3 -6.70 -2.73 -11.65
CA ILE A 3 -7.79 -1.74 -11.67
C ILE A 3 -9.17 -2.43 -11.78
N ASP A 4 -9.27 -3.47 -12.59
CA ASP A 4 -10.49 -4.24 -12.81
C ASP A 4 -10.84 -5.09 -11.57
N ASP A 5 -9.79 -5.62 -10.92
CA ASP A 5 -9.83 -6.38 -9.66
C ASP A 5 -10.14 -5.51 -8.43
N GLY A 6 -10.26 -4.18 -8.60
CA GLY A 6 -10.70 -3.26 -7.55
C GLY A 6 -9.60 -2.49 -6.83
N SER A 7 -8.44 -2.28 -7.46
CA SER A 7 -7.45 -1.36 -6.89
C SER A 7 -7.98 0.06 -6.82
N LEU A 8 -7.68 0.70 -5.70
CA LEU A 8 -7.96 2.11 -5.48
C LEU A 8 -6.86 2.98 -6.11
N VAL A 9 -7.27 3.87 -7.00
CA VAL A 9 -6.38 4.93 -7.53
C VAL A 9 -6.59 6.16 -6.67
N LEU A 10 -5.82 6.25 -5.59
CA LEU A 10 -5.90 7.33 -4.64
C LEU A 10 -4.76 8.31 -4.95
N ASP A 11 -5.12 9.49 -5.40
CA ASP A 11 -4.17 10.51 -5.83
C ASP A 11 -3.53 11.14 -4.60
N SER A 12 -2.21 11.01 -4.45
CA SER A 12 -1.43 11.78 -3.49
C SER A 12 -0.68 12.86 -4.25
N ALA A 13 -1.07 14.12 -4.05
CA ALA A 13 -0.33 15.24 -4.60
C ALA A 13 0.98 15.41 -3.79
N SER A 14 2.08 14.85 -4.29
CA SER A 14 3.42 15.21 -3.82
C SER A 14 3.87 16.52 -4.45
N VAL A 15 4.59 17.31 -3.67
CA VAL A 15 5.01 18.66 -4.01
C VAL A 15 6.51 18.76 -3.77
N HIS A 16 7.25 19.26 -4.75
CA HIS A 16 8.68 19.53 -4.65
C HIS A 16 8.95 21.01 -4.53
N PHE A 17 9.87 21.35 -3.62
CA PHE A 17 10.34 22.71 -3.42
C PHE A 17 11.69 22.89 -4.09
N LYS A 18 11.82 23.92 -4.94
CA LYS A 18 13.11 24.39 -5.41
C LYS A 18 13.65 25.33 -4.34
N ILE A 19 14.78 24.97 -3.74
CA ILE A 19 15.43 25.79 -2.70
C ILE A 19 16.67 26.49 -3.27
N ASP A 20 16.96 27.69 -2.76
CA ASP A 20 18.21 28.38 -3.04
C ASP A 20 19.37 27.82 -2.20
N LYS A 21 20.57 28.39 -2.40
CA LYS A 21 21.81 28.04 -1.68
C LYS A 21 21.73 28.29 -0.17
N ASP A 22 20.83 29.16 0.27
CA ASP A 22 20.62 29.51 1.67
C ASP A 22 19.45 28.72 2.29
N GLY A 23 18.89 27.75 1.55
CA GLY A 23 17.81 26.87 1.98
C GLY A 23 16.41 27.48 1.89
N LYS A 24 16.23 28.64 1.26
CA LYS A 24 14.92 29.27 1.10
C LYS A 24 14.15 28.71 -0.09
N PRO A 25 12.85 28.39 0.05
CA PRO A 25 12.04 27.93 -1.06
C PRO A 25 11.79 29.06 -2.06
N LEU A 26 12.23 28.85 -3.30
CA LEU A 26 12.01 29.75 -4.43
C LEU A 26 10.70 29.43 -5.14
N GLU A 27 10.46 28.14 -5.40
CA GLU A 27 9.32 27.69 -6.20
C GLU A 27 8.75 26.39 -5.66
N VAL A 28 7.47 26.18 -5.94
CA VAL A 28 6.72 24.98 -5.56
C VAL A 28 6.15 24.35 -6.82
N HIS A 29 6.49 23.08 -7.05
CA HIS A 29 6.07 22.32 -8.22
C HIS A 29 5.31 21.07 -7.77
N ALA A 30 4.15 20.82 -8.37
CA ALA A 30 3.46 19.55 -8.18
C ALA A 30 4.14 18.48 -9.03
N ASP A 31 4.29 17.27 -8.48
CA ASP A 31 4.82 16.16 -9.28
C ASP A 31 3.88 15.80 -10.41
N VAL A 32 4.45 15.68 -11.61
CA VAL A 32 3.74 15.20 -12.78
C VAL A 32 3.98 13.70 -12.90
N HIS A 33 2.92 12.92 -12.72
CA HIS A 33 2.96 11.48 -12.97
C HIS A 33 2.94 11.25 -14.47
N ILE A 34 4.05 10.76 -15.02
CA ILE A 34 4.20 10.45 -16.45
C ILE A 34 4.07 8.93 -16.69
N PRO A 35 3.81 8.49 -17.94
CA PRO A 35 3.67 7.06 -18.26
C PRO A 35 4.86 6.19 -17.81
N ALA A 36 6.07 6.76 -17.78
CA ALA A 36 7.25 6.06 -17.26
C ALA A 36 7.14 5.75 -15.75
N ASN A 37 6.58 6.66 -14.94
CA ASN A 37 6.32 6.39 -13.52
C ASN A 37 5.33 5.23 -13.36
N ALA A 38 4.22 5.29 -14.10
CA ALA A 38 3.19 4.25 -14.09
C ALA A 38 3.76 2.87 -14.45
N MET A 39 4.63 2.82 -15.47
CA MET A 39 5.30 1.60 -15.88
C MET A 39 6.18 1.02 -14.76
N ILE A 40 7.03 1.84 -14.16
CA ILE A 40 7.92 1.42 -13.06
C ILE A 40 7.09 0.95 -11.86
N GLU A 41 6.03 1.66 -11.50
CA GLU A 41 5.14 1.30 -10.39
C GLU A 41 4.52 -0.09 -10.60
N GLU A 42 3.99 -0.40 -11.77
CA GLU A 42 3.37 -1.70 -12.04
C GLU A 42 4.40 -2.84 -12.01
N PHE A 43 5.62 -2.65 -12.54
CA PHE A 43 6.69 -3.65 -12.42
C PHE A 43 7.14 -3.84 -10.97
N MET A 44 7.25 -2.76 -10.20
CA MET A 44 7.60 -2.84 -8.78
C MET A 44 6.55 -3.61 -7.98
N LEU A 45 5.26 -3.37 -8.27
CA LEU A 45 4.15 -4.09 -7.64
C LEU A 45 4.17 -5.58 -7.96
N LEU A 46 4.42 -5.94 -9.23
CA LEU A 46 4.55 -7.34 -9.65
C LEU A 46 5.74 -8.03 -8.98
N ALA A 47 6.90 -7.37 -8.93
CA ALA A 47 8.09 -7.91 -8.26
C ALA A 47 7.84 -8.12 -6.76
N ASN A 48 7.22 -7.14 -6.09
CA ASN A 48 6.84 -7.24 -4.68
C ASN A 48 5.87 -8.41 -4.43
N GLN A 49 4.86 -8.59 -5.28
CA GLN A 49 3.89 -9.68 -5.15
C GLN A 49 4.53 -11.06 -5.38
N ALA A 50 5.37 -11.20 -6.40
CA ALA A 50 6.08 -12.44 -6.70
C ALA A 50 7.01 -12.86 -5.56
N VAL A 51 7.78 -11.90 -5.02
CA VAL A 51 8.65 -12.15 -3.86
C VAL A 51 7.83 -12.52 -2.63
N ALA A 52 6.70 -11.85 -2.38
CA ALA A 52 5.81 -12.18 -1.26
C ALA A 52 5.34 -13.63 -1.32
N ALA A 53 4.91 -14.11 -2.50
CA ALA A 53 4.51 -15.50 -2.69
C ALA A 53 5.68 -16.48 -2.45
N GLN A 54 6.86 -16.18 -2.99
CA GLN A 54 8.05 -17.02 -2.83
C GLN A 54 8.49 -17.17 -1.37
N ILE A 55 8.55 -16.08 -0.60
CA ILE A 55 8.96 -16.15 0.81
C ILE A 55 7.89 -16.80 1.67
N GLN A 56 6.60 -16.62 1.35
CA GLN A 56 5.50 -17.23 2.08
C GLN A 56 5.49 -18.75 1.91
N ASP A 57 5.72 -19.24 0.69
CA ASP A 57 5.81 -20.67 0.40
C ASP A 57 6.92 -21.34 1.23
N LYS A 58 8.09 -20.69 1.31
CA LYS A 58 9.22 -21.22 2.07
C LYS A 58 9.09 -21.07 3.58
N PHE A 59 8.56 -19.95 4.06
CA PHE A 59 8.57 -19.56 5.47
C PHE A 59 7.15 -19.24 5.97
N PRO A 60 6.22 -20.20 5.96
CA PRO A 60 4.80 -19.94 6.20
C PRO A 60 4.51 -19.34 7.58
N SER A 61 5.38 -19.55 8.56
CA SER A 61 5.20 -19.07 9.94
C SER A 61 5.82 -17.70 10.24
N PHE A 62 6.71 -17.17 9.40
CA PHE A 62 7.45 -15.94 9.73
C PHE A 62 7.88 -15.09 8.52
N ALA A 63 7.30 -15.31 7.34
CA ALA A 63 7.54 -14.46 6.19
C ALA A 63 7.15 -13.01 6.48
N LEU A 64 8.02 -12.06 6.13
CA LEU A 64 7.77 -10.64 6.33
C LEU A 64 6.88 -10.10 5.22
N LEU A 65 5.62 -9.83 5.55
CA LEU A 65 4.60 -9.37 4.63
C LEU A 65 4.09 -7.98 5.02
N ARG A 66 3.27 -7.39 4.15
CA ARG A 66 2.62 -6.10 4.37
C ARG A 66 1.16 -6.15 3.93
N ARG A 67 0.25 -6.06 4.90
CA ARG A 67 -1.20 -6.07 4.67
C ARG A 67 -1.79 -4.67 4.77
N HIS A 68 -2.94 -4.51 4.16
CA HIS A 68 -3.77 -3.31 4.30
C HIS A 68 -5.19 -3.80 4.54
N PRO A 69 -5.63 -3.87 5.82
CA PRO A 69 -6.95 -4.38 6.13
C PRO A 69 -8.04 -3.47 5.55
N PRO A 70 -9.26 -3.99 5.36
CA PRO A 70 -10.41 -3.17 4.99
C PRO A 70 -10.61 -1.99 5.97
N PRO A 71 -11.23 -0.90 5.50
CA PRO A 71 -11.60 0.21 6.38
C PRO A 71 -12.62 -0.23 7.44
N PRO A 72 -12.60 0.35 8.66
CA PRO A 72 -13.63 0.12 9.66
C PRO A 72 -15.01 0.55 9.14
N ARG A 73 -16.09 -0.11 9.59
CA ARG A 73 -17.46 0.10 9.08
C ARG A 73 -17.90 1.58 9.08
N ASP A 74 -17.57 2.31 10.14
CA ASP A 74 -18.05 3.70 10.33
C ASP A 74 -17.09 4.76 9.77
N SER A 75 -15.93 4.35 9.24
CA SER A 75 -14.88 5.28 8.79
C SER A 75 -15.32 6.19 7.63
N PHE A 76 -16.30 5.75 6.83
CA PHE A 76 -16.84 6.48 5.70
C PHE A 76 -18.13 7.24 6.01
N ALA A 77 -18.77 7.03 7.16
CA ALA A 77 -20.10 7.60 7.46
C ALA A 77 -20.12 9.13 7.33
N ARG A 78 -19.11 9.80 7.90
CA ARG A 78 -18.98 11.27 7.80
C ARG A 78 -18.75 11.73 6.35
N LEU A 79 -17.96 10.99 5.58
CA LEU A 79 -17.69 11.33 4.19
C LEU A 79 -18.92 11.13 3.30
N GLN A 80 -19.71 10.08 3.55
CA GLN A 80 -20.97 9.84 2.87
C GLN A 80 -21.99 10.97 3.15
N ALA A 81 -22.14 11.40 4.41
CA ALA A 81 -23.02 12.52 4.75
C ALA A 81 -22.61 13.84 4.05
N LEU A 82 -21.30 14.07 3.86
CA LEU A 82 -20.80 15.24 3.11
C LEU A 82 -21.12 15.17 1.60
N LEU A 83 -21.35 13.97 1.06
CA LEU A 83 -21.65 13.75 -0.35
C LEU A 83 -23.14 13.77 -0.69
N GLU A 84 -24.02 13.61 0.30
CA GLU A 84 -25.48 13.61 0.11
C GLU A 84 -26.00 14.84 -0.66
N PRO A 85 -25.59 16.09 -0.33
CA PRO A 85 -26.08 17.27 -1.07
C PRO A 85 -25.63 17.30 -2.54
N TYR A 86 -24.60 16.54 -2.89
CA TYR A 86 -24.06 16.42 -4.25
C TYR A 86 -24.66 15.23 -5.01
N GLY A 87 -25.63 14.51 -4.42
CA GLY A 87 -26.26 13.33 -5.03
C GLY A 87 -25.27 12.19 -5.29
N CYS A 88 -24.18 12.12 -4.52
CA CYS A 88 -23.11 11.14 -4.70
C CYS A 88 -23.14 10.09 -3.59
N THR A 89 -22.97 8.82 -3.94
CA THR A 89 -22.91 7.71 -2.98
C THR A 89 -21.62 6.92 -3.18
N LEU A 90 -20.87 6.73 -2.10
CA LEU A 90 -19.72 5.82 -2.08
C LEU A 90 -20.18 4.44 -1.65
N ASP A 91 -19.86 3.43 -2.46
CA ASP A 91 -20.10 2.04 -2.09
C ASP A 91 -18.84 1.48 -1.40
N THR A 92 -18.93 1.20 -0.11
CA THR A 92 -17.81 0.73 0.72
C THR A 92 -17.88 -0.78 1.00
N SER A 93 -18.77 -1.51 0.32
CA SER A 93 -18.98 -2.96 0.52
C SER A 93 -17.75 -3.81 0.16
N SER A 94 -16.94 -3.33 -0.78
CA SER A 94 -15.68 -3.95 -1.20
C SER A 94 -14.71 -2.92 -1.77
N ASN A 95 -13.44 -3.29 -1.92
CA ASN A 95 -12.45 -2.46 -2.62
C ASN A 95 -12.87 -2.16 -4.07
N LYS A 96 -13.44 -3.15 -4.76
CA LYS A 96 -13.95 -2.98 -6.14
C LYS A 96 -15.13 -2.01 -6.20
N ALA A 97 -16.12 -2.18 -5.34
CA ALA A 97 -17.27 -1.29 -5.31
C ALA A 97 -16.87 0.16 -4.95
N LEU A 98 -15.89 0.31 -4.06
CA LEU A 98 -15.32 1.63 -3.73
C LEU A 98 -14.58 2.24 -4.92
N ALA A 99 -13.76 1.45 -5.63
CA ALA A 99 -13.08 1.91 -6.83
C ALA A 99 -14.06 2.35 -7.92
N ASP A 100 -15.11 1.56 -8.16
CA ASP A 100 -16.08 1.79 -9.22
C ASP A 100 -16.98 3.01 -8.90
N SER A 101 -17.43 3.17 -7.64
CA SER A 101 -18.16 4.37 -7.21
C SER A 101 -17.31 5.64 -7.30
N LEU A 102 -16.02 5.59 -6.92
CA LEU A 102 -15.09 6.71 -7.10
C LEU A 102 -14.89 7.11 -8.56
N ARG A 103 -14.75 6.13 -9.47
CA ARG A 103 -14.63 6.38 -10.92
C ARG A 103 -15.90 7.00 -11.47
N LEU A 104 -17.06 6.51 -11.06
CA LEU A 104 -18.35 7.05 -11.47
C LEU A 104 -18.49 8.52 -11.03
N ILE A 105 -18.21 8.82 -9.76
CA ILE A 105 -18.27 10.19 -9.23
C ILE A 105 -17.29 11.11 -9.97
N LYS A 106 -16.06 10.65 -10.24
CA LYS A 106 -15.10 11.42 -11.04
C LYS A 106 -15.62 11.71 -12.46
N LYS A 107 -16.34 10.77 -13.07
CA LYS A 107 -16.92 10.92 -14.41
C LYS A 107 -18.12 11.90 -14.40
N THR A 108 -18.94 11.88 -13.36
CA THR A 108 -20.17 12.70 -13.29
C THR A 108 -19.94 14.09 -12.73
N GLN A 109 -19.12 14.25 -11.69
CA GLN A 109 -18.84 15.52 -11.01
C GLN A 109 -17.58 16.24 -11.55
N GLY A 110 -16.81 15.55 -12.40
CA GLY A 110 -15.59 16.08 -13.01
C GLY A 110 -14.31 15.79 -12.21
N ALA A 111 -13.18 16.03 -12.88
CA ALA A 111 -11.86 15.60 -12.41
C ALA A 111 -11.43 16.23 -11.08
N ARG A 112 -11.72 17.52 -10.88
CA ARG A 112 -11.36 18.24 -9.65
C ARG A 112 -12.10 17.68 -8.43
N PHE A 113 -13.40 17.44 -8.57
CA PHE A 113 -14.22 16.85 -7.51
C PHE A 113 -13.73 15.44 -7.17
N GLY A 114 -13.54 14.60 -8.19
CA GLY A 114 -13.03 13.24 -8.01
C GLY A 114 -11.67 13.19 -7.34
N LYS A 115 -10.76 14.13 -7.65
CA LYS A 115 -9.44 14.22 -7.00
C LYS A 115 -9.55 14.60 -5.52
N THR A 116 -10.34 15.62 -5.19
CA THR A 116 -10.60 15.98 -3.79
C THR A 116 -11.20 14.82 -3.02
N LEU A 117 -12.18 14.13 -3.61
CA LEU A 117 -12.81 12.98 -2.98
C LEU A 117 -11.83 11.83 -2.76
N ALA A 118 -10.97 11.51 -3.73
CA ALA A 118 -9.94 10.48 -3.57
C ALA A 118 -8.99 10.79 -2.39
N ILE A 119 -8.58 12.05 -2.21
CA ILE A 119 -7.77 12.49 -1.08
C ILE A 119 -8.51 12.28 0.25
N LEU A 120 -9.79 12.67 0.32
CA LEU A 120 -10.60 12.47 1.52
C LEU A 120 -10.80 10.98 1.84
N CYS A 121 -11.05 10.15 0.82
CA CYS A 121 -11.19 8.71 0.98
C CYS A 121 -9.93 8.07 1.59
N THR A 122 -8.72 8.55 1.28
CA THR A 122 -7.49 8.01 1.89
C THR A 122 -7.48 8.13 3.41
N ARG A 123 -8.19 9.12 3.97
CA ARG A 123 -8.27 9.36 5.41
C ARG A 123 -9.26 8.44 6.11
N CYS A 124 -10.15 7.82 5.35
CA CYS A 124 -11.09 6.82 5.85
C CYS A 124 -10.49 5.40 5.83
N LEU A 125 -9.38 5.19 5.12
CA LEU A 125 -8.75 3.87 5.03
C LEU A 125 -7.91 3.52 6.26
N SER A 126 -7.82 2.22 6.53
CA SER A 126 -6.92 1.67 7.53
C SER A 126 -5.44 1.91 7.14
N LEU A 127 -4.56 1.96 8.13
CA LEU A 127 -3.12 2.00 7.85
C LEU A 127 -2.61 0.64 7.38
N ALA A 128 -1.75 0.64 6.34
CA ALA A 128 -1.04 -0.55 5.90
C ALA A 128 0.14 -0.89 6.84
N LYS A 129 0.18 -2.12 7.33
CA LYS A 129 1.11 -2.59 8.36
C LYS A 129 1.96 -3.76 7.87
N TYR A 130 3.22 -3.76 8.27
CA TYR A 130 4.05 -4.96 8.18
C TYR A 130 3.59 -5.98 9.21
N PHE A 131 3.71 -7.26 8.89
CA PHE A 131 3.34 -8.35 9.79
C PHE A 131 4.11 -9.62 9.42
N PRO A 132 4.37 -10.53 10.37
CA PRO A 132 4.85 -11.86 10.07
C PRO A 132 3.69 -12.78 9.70
N SER A 133 3.87 -13.62 8.69
CA SER A 133 2.83 -14.50 8.18
C SER A 133 2.14 -15.35 9.25
N GLY A 134 2.87 -15.89 10.23
CA GLY A 134 2.30 -16.70 11.30
C GLY A 134 1.42 -15.95 12.31
N ALA A 135 1.36 -14.62 12.28
CA ALA A 135 0.49 -13.85 13.17
C ALA A 135 -0.96 -13.73 12.67
N PHE A 136 -1.24 -14.10 11.42
CA PHE A 136 -2.56 -13.97 10.80
C PHE A 136 -2.87 -15.20 9.94
N SER A 137 -4.15 -15.45 9.67
CA SER A 137 -4.55 -16.43 8.65
C SER A 137 -4.40 -15.84 7.24
N TYR A 138 -4.35 -16.69 6.22
CA TYR A 138 -4.10 -16.26 4.85
C TYR A 138 -5.18 -15.29 4.33
N GLU A 139 -6.41 -15.42 4.80
CA GLU A 139 -7.55 -14.55 4.45
C GLU A 139 -7.31 -13.09 4.89
N ASP A 140 -6.47 -12.87 5.89
CA ASP A 140 -6.15 -11.55 6.45
C ASP A 140 -4.92 -10.88 5.81
N TYR A 141 -4.24 -11.56 4.87
CA TYR A 141 -3.01 -11.06 4.23
C TYR A 141 -3.28 -9.95 3.20
N GLY A 142 -4.53 -9.86 2.75
CA GLY A 142 -4.95 -9.00 1.66
C GLY A 142 -4.53 -7.54 1.82
N HIS A 143 -4.22 -6.92 0.69
CA HIS A 143 -3.92 -5.49 0.60
C HIS A 143 -5.08 -4.75 -0.08
N PHE A 144 -6.03 -4.26 0.73
CA PHE A 144 -7.28 -3.64 0.28
C PHE A 144 -7.08 -2.60 -0.84
N GLY A 145 -6.18 -1.63 -0.63
CA GLY A 145 -5.96 -0.58 -1.62
C GLY A 145 -5.30 -1.04 -2.93
N LEU A 146 -4.56 -2.16 -2.92
CA LEU A 146 -3.86 -2.67 -4.10
C LEU A 146 -4.64 -3.77 -4.82
N ALA A 147 -5.71 -4.30 -4.21
CA ALA A 147 -6.42 -5.48 -4.69
C ALA A 147 -5.48 -6.69 -4.89
N MET A 148 -4.56 -6.92 -3.95
CA MET A 148 -3.63 -8.04 -3.97
C MET A 148 -3.86 -8.97 -2.78
N PRO A 149 -3.89 -10.30 -2.97
CA PRO A 149 -4.12 -11.26 -1.88
C PRO A 149 -2.91 -11.37 -0.94
N ILE A 150 -1.70 -11.15 -1.46
CA ILE A 150 -0.46 -11.18 -0.71
C ILE A 150 0.48 -10.10 -1.24
N TYR A 151 1.20 -9.43 -0.35
CA TYR A 151 2.09 -8.33 -0.70
C TYR A 151 3.22 -8.17 0.32
N THR A 152 4.37 -7.70 -0.14
CA THR A 152 5.49 -7.26 0.71
C THR A 152 6.22 -6.08 0.06
N HIS A 153 7.23 -5.54 0.72
CA HIS A 153 8.15 -4.59 0.10
C HIS A 153 9.50 -5.23 -0.15
N PHE A 154 9.98 -5.13 -1.39
CA PHE A 154 11.25 -5.73 -1.81
C PHE A 154 12.11 -4.77 -2.65
N THR A 155 11.48 -3.86 -3.40
CA THR A 155 12.11 -3.08 -4.48
C THR A 155 12.91 -1.85 -4.05
N SER A 156 13.15 -1.62 -2.75
CA SER A 156 13.92 -0.45 -2.28
C SER A 156 14.73 -0.70 -0.99
N PRO A 157 15.64 -1.69 -0.94
CA PRO A 157 16.43 -2.04 0.26
C PRO A 157 17.34 -0.92 0.77
N ILE A 158 17.79 0.00 -0.10
CA ILE A 158 18.68 1.11 0.27
C ILE A 158 18.02 2.07 1.27
N ARG A 159 16.70 2.25 1.17
CA ARG A 159 15.94 3.25 1.94
C ARG A 159 14.90 2.66 2.89
N ARG A 160 14.75 1.34 2.92
CA ARG A 160 13.75 0.65 3.76
C ARG A 160 14.33 -0.63 4.33
N TYR A 161 14.38 -0.72 5.66
CA TYR A 161 14.89 -1.90 6.35
C TYR A 161 14.02 -3.14 6.13
N ALA A 162 12.70 -2.97 5.97
CA ALA A 162 11.79 -4.06 5.65
C ALA A 162 12.21 -4.80 4.36
N ASP A 163 12.52 -4.05 3.31
CA ASP A 163 13.00 -4.61 2.05
C ASP A 163 14.32 -5.38 2.25
N LEU A 164 15.26 -4.87 3.06
CA LEU A 164 16.50 -5.59 3.36
C LEU A 164 16.25 -6.95 4.04
N LEU A 165 15.28 -7.01 4.96
CA LEU A 165 14.89 -8.28 5.59
C LEU A 165 14.22 -9.23 4.60
N VAL A 166 13.36 -8.73 3.72
CA VAL A 166 12.75 -9.51 2.64
C VAL A 166 13.80 -10.03 1.67
N HIS A 167 14.84 -9.24 1.34
CA HIS A 167 15.98 -9.70 0.53
C HIS A 167 16.71 -10.89 1.17
N ARG A 168 16.91 -10.87 2.49
CA ARG A 168 17.50 -12.00 3.24
C ARG A 168 16.60 -13.23 3.21
N GLN A 169 15.30 -13.06 3.43
CA GLN A 169 14.34 -14.16 3.31
C GLN A 169 14.31 -14.72 1.89
N LEU A 170 14.26 -13.88 0.86
CA LEU A 170 14.29 -14.33 -0.53
C LEU A 170 15.57 -15.11 -0.84
N SER A 171 16.75 -14.57 -0.48
CA SER A 171 18.04 -15.25 -0.66
C SER A 171 18.06 -16.64 -0.02
N ALA A 172 17.50 -16.78 1.18
CA ALA A 172 17.39 -18.07 1.85
C ALA A 172 16.36 -19.00 1.21
N SER A 173 15.27 -18.46 0.69
CA SER A 173 14.23 -19.25 0.04
C SER A 173 14.70 -19.96 -1.23
N ILE A 174 15.67 -19.38 -1.93
CA ILE A 174 16.28 -19.93 -3.14
C ILE A 174 17.64 -20.60 -2.88
N GLY A 175 18.03 -20.77 -1.62
CA GLY A 175 19.24 -21.51 -1.23
C GLY A 175 20.57 -20.79 -1.49
N LEU A 176 20.58 -19.47 -1.75
CA LEU A 176 21.82 -18.71 -1.96
C LEU A 176 22.61 -18.49 -0.66
N ASN A 177 21.91 -18.16 0.43
CA ASN A 177 22.52 -17.93 1.74
C ASN A 177 21.57 -18.43 2.83
N PRO A 178 22.06 -19.01 3.95
CA PRO A 178 21.20 -19.39 5.05
C PRO A 178 20.56 -18.15 5.70
N LEU A 179 19.32 -18.29 6.20
CA LEU A 179 18.69 -17.26 7.01
C LEU A 179 19.28 -17.31 8.43
N ALA A 180 19.57 -16.14 9.00
CA ALA A 180 20.01 -16.04 10.38
C ALA A 180 18.94 -16.59 11.35
N SER A 181 19.37 -17.34 12.37
CA SER A 181 18.48 -18.00 13.36
C SER A 181 17.54 -17.03 14.07
N GLU A 182 17.99 -15.80 14.27
CA GLU A 182 17.22 -14.74 14.93
C GLU A 182 16.05 -14.29 14.06
N LEU A 183 16.14 -14.43 12.73
CA LEU A 183 15.10 -14.02 11.78
C LEU A 183 14.18 -15.18 11.37
N SER A 184 14.36 -16.37 11.95
CA SER A 184 13.58 -17.57 11.63
C SER A 184 12.49 -17.92 12.66
N THR A 185 12.16 -17.00 13.57
CA THR A 185 11.11 -17.22 14.58
C THR A 185 9.97 -16.21 14.42
N LEU A 186 8.76 -16.64 14.74
CA LEU A 186 7.58 -15.77 14.75
C LEU A 186 7.74 -14.64 15.78
N GLU A 187 8.22 -14.96 16.97
CA GLU A 187 8.39 -14.00 18.07
C GLU A 187 9.31 -12.84 17.69
N THR A 188 10.49 -13.14 17.14
CA THR A 188 11.42 -12.08 16.73
C THR A 188 10.83 -11.26 15.58
N MET A 189 10.15 -11.91 14.62
CA MET A 189 9.55 -11.19 13.51
C MET A 189 8.37 -10.30 13.95
N CYS A 190 7.61 -10.67 14.98
CA CYS A 190 6.62 -9.78 15.59
C CYS A 190 7.27 -8.49 16.11
N LEU A 191 8.32 -8.62 16.94
CA LEU A 191 9.06 -7.46 17.48
C LEU A 191 9.62 -6.55 16.38
N VAL A 192 10.17 -7.16 15.33
CA VAL A 192 10.68 -6.42 14.16
C VAL A 192 9.55 -5.66 13.47
N THR A 193 8.40 -6.30 13.23
CA THR A 193 7.29 -5.65 12.54
C THR A 193 6.66 -4.52 13.35
N ASP A 194 6.59 -4.65 14.68
CA ASP A 194 6.13 -3.58 15.56
C ASP A 194 7.05 -2.36 15.48
N ASN A 195 8.37 -2.59 15.48
CA ASN A 195 9.35 -1.52 15.29
C ASN A 195 9.25 -0.87 13.89
N LEU A 196 9.09 -1.67 12.85
CA LEU A 196 8.94 -1.17 11.47
C LEU A 196 7.66 -0.36 11.28
N ASN A 197 6.61 -0.66 12.05
CA ASN A 197 5.34 0.05 11.96
C ASN A 197 5.29 1.32 12.82
N SER A 198 6.06 1.40 13.90
CA SER A 198 6.14 2.61 14.75
C SER A 198 7.03 3.70 14.18
N ARG A 199 8.01 3.35 13.34
CA ARG A 199 8.95 4.29 12.69
C ARG A 199 8.46 4.87 11.35
N LYS A 200 7.16 4.78 11.06
CA LYS A 200 6.54 5.28 9.82
C LYS A 200 5.95 6.66 9.97
#